data_AF-H5YED7-F1
#
_entry.id   AF-H5YED7-F1
#
_cell.length_a   1.000
_cell.length_b   1.000
_cell.length_c   1.000
_cell.angle_alpha   90.00
_cell.angle_beta   90.00
_cell.angle_gamma   90.00
#
_symmetry.space_group_name_H-M   'P 1'
#
loop_
_entity.id
_entity.type
_entity.pdbx_description
1 polymer ?
#
loop_
_entity_poly.entity_id
_entity_poly.type
_entity_poly.pdbx_seq_one_letter_code
_entity_poly.pdbx_strand_id
1 'polypeptide(L)' 'MPSEIDLELASLTQEIAARHRAVEDKQILIQALERDGHDVSEQEAALRRERSDIALQVTRQFQLIQQVAEQSE' A
#
# COMPACT_ATOMS: atom_id res chain seq x y z
N MET A 1 1.13 19.37 19.85
CA MET A 1 1.47 19.29 18.42
C MET A 1 1.86 17.85 18.15
N PRO A 2 1.33 17.19 17.11
CA PRO A 2 1.81 15.88 16.71
C PRO A 2 3.32 15.96 16.40
N SER A 3 4.06 14.92 16.78
CA SER A 3 5.47 14.80 16.41
C SER A 3 5.61 14.58 14.90
N GLU A 4 6.82 14.76 14.38
CA GLU A 4 7.11 14.44 12.96
C GLU A 4 6.82 12.96 12.65
N ILE A 5 7.07 12.07 13.60
CA ILE A 5 6.77 10.63 13.48
C ILE A 5 5.26 10.39 13.45
N ASP A 6 4.47 11.09 14.26
CA ASP A 6 3.00 10.97 14.25
C ASP A 6 2.42 11.42 12.90
N LEU A 7 2.99 12.48 12.31
CA LEU A 7 2.59 12.98 10.99
C LEU A 7 2.96 11.98 9.88
N GLU A 8 4.17 11.41 9.92
CA GLU A 8 4.60 10.39 8.96
C GLU A 8 3.72 9.13 9.06
N LEU A 9 3.42 8.66 10.27
CA LEU A 9 2.53 7.53 10.50
C LEU A 9 1.11 7.77 9.97
N ALA A 10 0.56 8.97 10.19
CA ALA A 10 -0.75 9.34 9.67
C ALA A 10 -0.76 9.35 8.12
N SER A 11 0.28 9.91 7.50
CA SER A 11 0.44 9.92 6.03
C SER A 11 0.53 8.50 5.48
N LEU A 12 1.41 7.67 6.03
CA LEU A 12 1.58 6.28 5.61
C LEU A 12 0.28 5.48 5.74
N THR A 13 -0.46 5.68 6.84
CA THR A 13 -1.75 5.00 7.04
C THR A 13 -2.75 5.37 5.94
N GLN A 14 -2.85 6.66 5.61
CA GLN A 14 -3.75 7.12 4.56
C GLN A 14 -3.31 6.61 3.17
N GLU A 15 -2.02 6.66 2.88
CA GLU A 15 -1.47 6.17 1.61
C GLU A 15 -1.66 4.67 1.42
N ILE A 16 -1.39 3.86 2.45
CA ILE A 16 -1.60 2.41 2.43
C ILE A 16 -3.08 2.10 2.17
N ALA A 17 -4.00 2.78 2.86
CA ALA A 17 -5.43 2.59 2.66
C ALA A 17 -5.90 2.96 1.24
N ALA A 18 -5.41 4.07 0.70
CA ALA A 18 -5.71 4.49 -0.67
C ALA A 18 -5.19 3.48 -1.71
N ARG A 19 -3.96 2.99 -1.53
CA ARG A 19 -3.36 1.99 -2.41
C ARG A 19 -4.05 0.63 -2.30
N HIS A 20 -4.53 0.23 -1.13
CA HIS A 20 -5.29 -1.01 -0.97
C HIS A 20 -6.56 -1.01 -1.83
N ARG A 21 -7.30 0.11 -1.82
CA ARG A 21 -8.49 0.28 -2.69
C ARG A 21 -8.11 0.21 -4.18
N ALA A 22 -7.02 0.86 -4.58
CA ALA A 22 -6.55 0.79 -5.96
C ALA A 22 -6.16 -0.64 -6.40
N VAL A 23 -5.57 -1.43 -5.50
CA VAL A 23 -5.28 -2.85 -5.72
C VAL A 23 -6.56 -3.66 -5.93
N GLU A 24 -7.58 -3.45 -5.10
CA GLU A 24 -8.89 -4.11 -5.24
C GLU A 24 -9.54 -3.77 -6.59
N ASP A 25 -9.58 -2.48 -6.95
CA ASP A 25 -10.16 -2.02 -8.21
C ASP A 25 -9.43 -2.64 -9.42
N LYS A 26 -8.10 -2.73 -9.37
CA LYS A 26 -7.31 -3.37 -10.42
C LYS A 26 -7.52 -4.87 -10.52
N GLN A 27 -7.75 -5.57 -9.40
CA GLN A 27 -8.10 -6.99 -9.44
C GLN A 27 -9.45 -7.21 -10.13
N ILE A 28 -10.44 -6.36 -9.85
CA ILE A 28 -11.73 -6.40 -10.53
C ILE A 28 -11.56 -6.15 -12.03
N LEU A 29 -10.75 -5.15 -12.41
CA LEU A 29 -10.45 -4.86 -13.81
C LEU A 29 -9.78 -6.05 -14.53
N ILE A 30 -8.77 -6.67 -13.91
CA ILE A 30 -8.10 -7.84 -14.48
C ILE A 30 -9.10 -8.96 -14.73
N GLN A 31 -9.94 -9.29 -13.75
CA GLN A 31 -10.96 -10.35 -13.90
C GLN A 31 -11.94 -10.05 -15.04
N ALA A 32 -12.34 -8.79 -15.22
CA ALA A 32 -13.20 -8.39 -16.32
C ALA A 32 -12.50 -8.54 -17.68
N LEU A 33 -11.26 -8.08 -17.80
CA LEU A 33 -10.46 -8.18 -19.02
C LEU A 33 -10.17 -9.63 -19.40
N GLU A 34 -9.79 -10.48 -18.44
CA GLU A 34 -9.56 -11.91 -18.66
C GLU A 34 -10.82 -12.61 -19.18
N ARG A 35 -11.98 -12.29 -18.58
CA ARG A 35 -13.26 -12.84 -19.01
C ARG A 35 -13.60 -12.48 -20.46
N ASP A 36 -13.24 -11.27 -20.88
CA ASP A 36 -13.45 -10.77 -22.22
C ASP A 36 -12.36 -11.23 -23.22
N GLY A 37 -11.38 -12.01 -22.75
CA GLY A 37 -10.30 -12.58 -23.57
C GLY A 37 -9.18 -11.58 -23.92
N HIS A 38 -9.07 -10.48 -23.16
CA HIS A 38 -7.97 -9.53 -23.31
C HIS A 38 -6.68 -10.03 -22.66
N ASP A 39 -5.54 -9.60 -23.19
CA ASP A 39 -4.25 -9.76 -22.52
C ASP A 39 -4.18 -8.82 -21.31
N VAL A 40 -3.87 -9.40 -20.15
CA VAL A 40 -3.81 -8.70 -18.86
C VAL A 40 -2.39 -8.61 -18.27
N SER A 41 -1.37 -9.03 -19.03
CA SER A 41 0.01 -9.15 -18.54
C SER A 41 0.55 -7.82 -17.97
N GLU A 42 0.18 -6.69 -18.57
CA GLU A 42 0.57 -5.37 -18.11
C GLU A 42 -0.12 -5.00 -16.79
N GLN A 43 -1.42 -5.27 -16.68
CA GLN A 43 -2.24 -5.01 -15.50
C GLN A 43 -1.76 -5.86 -14.33
N GLU A 44 -1.43 -7.13 -14.56
CA GLU A 44 -0.82 -8.01 -13.56
C GLU A 44 0.57 -7.52 -13.11
N ALA A 45 1.40 -7.03 -14.03
CA ALA A 45 2.69 -6.44 -13.69
C ALA A 45 2.52 -5.18 -12.85
N ALA A 46 1.57 -4.31 -13.19
CA ALA A 46 1.25 -3.11 -12.42
C ALA A 46 0.72 -3.47 -11.02
N LEU A 47 -0.18 -4.45 -10.92
CA LEU A 47 -0.74 -4.92 -9.65
C LEU A 47 0.35 -5.50 -8.73
N ARG A 48 1.30 -6.26 -9.28
CA ARG A 48 2.45 -6.77 -8.52
C ARG A 48 3.31 -5.65 -7.95
N ARG A 49 3.60 -4.62 -8.75
CA ARG A 49 4.38 -3.45 -8.29
C ARG A 49 3.67 -2.72 -7.15
N GLU A 50 2.37 -2.46 -7.27
CA GLU A 50 1.61 -1.81 -6.20
C GLU A 50 1.59 -2.61 -4.90
N ARG A 51 1.44 -3.92 -4.98
CA ARG A 51 1.53 -4.79 -3.79
C ARG A 51 2.91 -4.73 -3.13
N SER A 52 3.97 -4.69 -3.94
CA SER A 52 5.33 -4.51 -3.42
C SER A 52 5.51 -3.15 -2.75
N ASP A 53 5.01 -2.07 -3.35
CA ASP A 53 5.07 -0.73 -2.75
C ASP A 53 4.34 -0.67 -1.40
N ILE A 54 3.13 -1.25 -1.33
CA ILE A 54 2.37 -1.33 -0.07
C ILE A 54 3.17 -2.09 0.99
N ALA A 55 3.80 -3.22 0.64
CA ALA A 55 4.61 -3.99 1.59
C ALA A 55 5.79 -3.19 2.14
N LEU A 56 6.44 -2.36 1.30
CA LEU A 56 7.49 -1.44 1.72
C LEU A 56 6.95 -0.36 2.66
N GLN A 57 5.80 0.24 2.34
CA GLN A 57 5.17 1.25 3.20
C GLN A 57 4.75 0.68 4.55
N VAL A 58 4.20 -0.53 4.60
CA VAL A 58 3.85 -1.23 5.85
C VAL A 58 5.11 -1.52 6.67
N THR A 59 6.20 -1.94 6.03
CA THR A 59 7.49 -2.18 6.71
C THR A 59 8.01 -0.88 7.33
N ARG A 60 7.93 0.24 6.60
CA ARG A 60 8.31 1.55 7.12
C ARG A 60 7.43 1.99 8.29
N GLN A 61 6.12 1.81 8.18
CA GLN A 61 5.18 2.11 9.26
C GLN A 61 5.51 1.31 10.53
N PHE A 62 5.84 0.02 10.39
CA PHE A 62 6.24 -0.81 11.51
C PHE A 62 7.52 -0.30 12.19
N GLN A 63 8.54 0.08 11.42
CA GLN A 63 9.78 0.66 11.94
C GLN A 63 9.53 1.95 12.73
N LEU A 64 8.66 2.84 12.24
CA LEU A 64 8.30 4.07 12.94
C LEU A 64 7.58 3.78 14.26
N ILE A 65 6.65 2.80 14.27
CA ILE A 65 5.96 2.38 15.50
C ILE A 65 6.97 1.86 16.54
N GLN A 66 7.97 1.08 16.12
CA GLN A 66 9.03 0.61 17.01
C GLN A 66 9.84 1.78 17.59
N GLN A 67 10.22 2.76 16.76
CA GLN A 67 10.95 3.94 17.21
C GLN A 67 10.16 4.75 18.25
N VAL A 68 8.85 4.92 18.07
CA VAL A 68 8.00 5.60 19.07
C VAL A 68 7.95 4.81 20.37
N ALA A 69 7.83 3.49 20.29
CA ALA A 69 7.81 2.63 21.48
C ALA A 69 9.13 2.71 22.26
N GLU A 70 10.27 2.68 21.57
CA GLU A 70 11.60 2.79 22.17
C GLU A 70 11.87 4.18 22.77
N GLN A 71 11.28 5.25 22.22
CA GLN A 71 11.39 6.61 22.77
C GLN A 71 10.47 6.86 23.98
N SER A 72 9.55 5.94 24.27
CA SER A 72 8.58 6.05 25.36
C SER A 72 9.00 5.30 26.63
N GLU A 73 10.16 4.61 26.62
CA GLU A 73 10.81 3.95 27.76
C GLU A 73 11.90 4.83 28.40
#